data_AF-A0A067G0A1-F1
#
_entry.id   AF-A0A067G0A1-F1
#
_cell.length_a   1.000
_cell.length_b   1.000
_cell.length_c   1.000
_cell.angle_alpha   90.00
_cell.angle_beta   90.00
_cell.angle_gamma   90.00
#
_symmetry.space_group_name_H-M   'P 1'
#
loop_
_entity.id
_entity.type
_entity.pdbx_description
1 polymer ?
#
loop_
_entity_poly.entity_id
_entity_poly.type
_entity_poly.pdbx_seq_one_letter_code
_entity_poly.pdbx_strand_id
1 'polypeptide(L)'
;DNFSIKYTIYERDGGWGIFEKVVYDIKFVASGDSGCIYKVAAECYLKAGEESKQEFVKDSQEKGTSLYRAVESHLLANPHLYA
;
A
#
# COMPACT_ATOMS: atom_id res chain seq x y z
N ASP A 1 -6.57 -19.34 5.95
CA ASP A 1 -5.71 -18.19 6.30
C ASP A 1 -6.38 -16.87 6.00
N ASN A 2 -6.12 -15.85 6.83
CA ASN A 2 -6.61 -14.49 6.64
C ASN A 2 -5.42 -13.57 6.38
N PHE A 3 -4.92 -13.55 5.15
CA PHE A 3 -3.77 -12.75 4.73
C PHE A 3 -4.14 -11.26 4.65
N SER A 4 -4.19 -10.62 5.82
CA SER A 4 -4.54 -9.21 5.97
C SER A 4 -3.56 -8.51 6.87
N ILE A 5 -3.24 -7.26 6.53
CA ILE A 5 -2.32 -6.41 7.27
C ILE A 5 -2.99 -5.05 7.42
N LYS A 6 -3.17 -4.59 8.65
CA LYS A 6 -3.64 -3.24 8.95
C LYS A 6 -2.60 -2.50 9.76
N TYR A 7 -2.14 -1.36 9.27
CA TYR A 7 -1.15 -0.54 9.97
C TYR A 7 -1.47 0.94 9.80
N THR A 8 -0.93 1.76 10.70
CA THR A 8 -1.06 3.22 10.65
C THR A 8 0.32 3.82 10.61
N ILE A 9 0.52 4.76 9.69
CA ILE A 9 1.70 5.61 9.68
C ILE A 9 1.29 6.96 10.21
N TYR A 10 1.98 7.41 11.25
CA TYR A 10 1.83 8.74 11.82
C TYR A 10 2.94 9.62 11.28
N GLU A 11 2.58 10.84 10.90
CA GLU A 11 3.61 11.83 10.61
C GLU A 11 4.30 12.24 11.93
N ARG A 12 5.63 12.20 11.94
CA ARG A 12 6.47 12.54 13.08
C ARG A 12 7.42 13.71 12.81
N ASP A 13 7.90 13.86 11.57
CA ASP A 13 9.04 14.76 11.25
C ASP A 13 8.78 15.71 10.06
N GLY A 14 7.54 15.81 9.58
CA GLY A 14 7.14 16.76 8.52
C GLY A 14 7.50 16.35 7.09
N GLY A 15 8.05 15.15 6.88
CA GLY A 15 8.43 14.62 5.56
C GLY A 15 7.26 14.24 4.64
N TRP A 16 6.04 14.12 5.16
CA TRP A 16 4.86 13.66 4.43
C TRP A 16 3.87 14.80 4.11
N GLY A 17 4.27 16.07 4.30
CA GLY A 17 3.51 17.23 3.84
C GLY A 17 2.22 17.46 4.62
N ILE A 18 1.06 17.23 3.98
CA ILE A 18 -0.27 17.60 4.49
C ILE A 18 -0.93 16.53 5.37
N PHE A 19 -0.34 15.34 5.52
CA PHE A 19 -0.93 14.24 6.29
C PHE A 19 -0.58 14.32 7.78
N GLU A 20 -1.56 14.03 8.64
CA GLU A 20 -1.34 13.73 10.06
C GLU A 20 -1.08 12.24 10.26
N LYS A 21 -1.89 11.40 9.60
CA LYS A 21 -1.72 9.95 9.58
C LYS A 21 -2.37 9.33 8.35
N VAL A 22 -1.93 8.12 8.01
CA VAL A 22 -2.58 7.27 7.01
C VAL A 22 -2.79 5.88 7.61
N VAL A 23 -4.01 5.38 7.51
CA VAL A 23 -4.35 4.01 7.92
C VAL A 23 -4.45 3.16 6.66
N TYR A 24 -3.63 2.13 6.58
CA TYR A 24 -3.65 1.16 5.48
C TYR A 24 -4.34 -0.13 5.93
N ASP A 25 -5.22 -0.66 5.08
CA ASP A 25 -5.80 -2.00 5.18
C ASP A 25 -5.48 -2.76 3.88
N ILE A 26 -4.65 -3.78 4.01
CA ILE A 26 -4.13 -4.59 2.90
C ILE A 26 -4.65 -6.01 3.04
N LYS A 27 -5.11 -6.59 1.93
CA LYS A 27 -5.59 -7.98 1.87
C LYS A 27 -5.08 -8.69 0.63
N PHE A 28 -4.71 -9.95 0.80
CA PHE A 28 -4.32 -10.86 -0.28
C PHE A 28 -5.36 -11.97 -0.37
N VAL A 29 -5.98 -12.12 -1.54
CA VAL A 29 -7.03 -13.11 -1.76
C VAL A 29 -6.58 -14.03 -2.90
N ALA A 30 -6.55 -15.35 -2.70
CA ALA A 30 -6.18 -16.28 -3.75
C ALA A 30 -7.09 -16.10 -4.99
N SER A 31 -6.51 -15.99 -6.19
CA SER A 31 -7.25 -15.77 -7.44
C SER A 31 -7.67 -17.07 -8.16
N GLY A 32 -7.33 -18.23 -7.60
CA GLY A 32 -7.67 -19.55 -8.16
C GLY A 32 -6.74 -20.03 -9.29
N ASP A 33 -5.89 -19.15 -9.83
CA ASP A 33 -4.93 -19.39 -10.91
C ASP A 33 -3.47 -19.44 -10.41
N SER A 34 -3.24 -19.92 -9.19
CA SER A 34 -1.96 -19.90 -8.46
C SER A 34 -1.40 -18.51 -8.11
N GLY A 35 -2.16 -17.44 -8.39
CA GLY A 35 -1.83 -16.08 -7.97
C GLY A 35 -2.65 -15.58 -6.77
N CYS A 36 -2.59 -14.26 -6.57
CA CYS A 36 -3.48 -13.57 -5.64
C CYS A 36 -3.94 -12.20 -6.17
N ILE A 37 -5.08 -11.75 -5.66
CA ILE A 37 -5.58 -10.38 -5.78
C ILE A 37 -5.07 -9.59 -4.59
N TYR A 38 -4.18 -8.64 -4.85
CA TYR A 38 -3.72 -7.65 -3.89
C TYR A 38 -4.70 -6.48 -3.78
N LYS A 39 -5.32 -6.32 -2.62
CA LYS A 39 -6.28 -5.24 -2.32
C LYS A 39 -5.67 -4.29 -1.31
N VAL A 40 -5.71 -2.99 -1.60
CA VAL A 40 -5.24 -1.93 -0.71
C VAL A 40 -6.34 -0.90 -0.53
N ALA A 41 -6.62 -0.56 0.72
CA ALA A 41 -7.38 0.63 1.09
C ALA A 41 -6.50 1.55 1.94
N ALA A 42 -6.60 2.85 1.71
CA ALA A 42 -5.87 3.87 2.46
C ALA A 42 -6.86 4.94 2.92
N GLU A 43 -6.98 5.10 4.24
CA GLU A 43 -7.70 6.22 4.85
C GLU A 43 -6.69 7.30 5.22
N CYS A 44 -6.80 8.45 4.57
CA CYS A 44 -5.88 9.57 4.76
C CYS A 44 -6.50 10.62 5.68
N TYR A 45 -5.76 11.02 6.71
CA TYR A 45 -6.16 12.07 7.65
C TYR A 45 -5.23 13.26 7.42
N LEU A 46 -5.82 14.38 7.00
CA LEU A 46 -5.09 15.61 6.66
C LEU A 46 -4.96 16.52 7.88
N LYS A 47 -3.92 17.36 7.86
CA LYS A 47 -3.76 18.46 8.80
C LYS A 47 -4.92 19.44 8.65
N ALA A 48 -5.32 20.06 9.76
CA ALA A 48 -6.44 21.00 9.77
C ALA A 48 -6.24 22.13 8.73
N GLY A 49 -7.23 22.31 7.85
CA GLY A 49 -7.23 23.33 6.80
C GLY A 49 -6.56 22.91 5.48
N GLU A 50 -6.03 21.70 5.40
CA GLU A 50 -5.48 21.14 4.15
C GLU A 50 -6.54 20.35 3.37
N GLU A 51 -6.42 20.34 2.03
CA GLU A 51 -7.30 19.60 1.13
C GLU A 51 -6.53 18.57 0.29
N SER A 52 -7.12 17.38 0.10
CA SER A 52 -6.55 16.36 -0.78
C SER A 52 -6.81 16.70 -2.24
N LYS A 53 -5.78 16.61 -3.08
CA LYS A 53 -5.91 16.73 -4.54
C LYS A 53 -6.12 15.36 -5.18
N GLN A 54 -6.93 15.27 -6.25
CA GLN A 54 -7.14 14.01 -6.98
C GLN A 54 -5.84 13.39 -7.51
N GLU A 55 -4.87 14.22 -7.91
CA GLU A 55 -3.55 13.80 -8.37
C GLU A 55 -2.80 12.94 -7.34
N PHE A 56 -2.98 13.24 -6.04
CA PHE A 56 -2.35 12.47 -4.96
C PHE A 56 -2.78 11.00 -4.96
N VAL A 57 -4.06 10.73 -5.22
CA VAL A 57 -4.58 9.35 -5.23
C VAL A 57 -3.90 8.56 -6.34
N LYS A 58 -3.80 9.15 -7.54
CA LYS A 58 -3.16 8.52 -8.69
C LYS A 58 -1.67 8.24 -8.42
N ASP A 59 -0.95 9.24 -7.91
CA ASP A 59 0.47 9.09 -7.57
C ASP A 59 0.71 8.00 -6.52
N SER A 60 -0.16 7.94 -5.49
CA SER A 60 -0.08 6.92 -4.45
C SER A 60 -0.32 5.50 -5.00
N GLN A 61 -1.28 5.36 -5.92
CA GLN A 61 -1.59 4.10 -6.59
C GLN A 61 -0.43 3.63 -7.47
N GLU A 62 0.15 4.53 -8.26
CA GLU A 62 1.28 4.23 -9.14
C GLU A 62 2.52 3.80 -8.33
N LYS A 63 2.85 4.53 -7.26
CA LYS A 63 3.95 4.17 -6.35
C LYS A 63 3.75 2.82 -5.68
N GLY A 64 2.54 2.57 -5.15
CA GLY A 64 2.21 1.28 -4.53
C GLY A 64 2.29 0.11 -5.53
N THR A 65 1.82 0.32 -6.76
CA THR A 65 1.87 -0.68 -7.83
C THR A 65 3.31 -0.97 -8.23
N SER A 66 4.14 0.06 -8.39
CA SER A 66 5.55 -0.09 -8.75
C SER A 66 6.32 -0.90 -7.71
N LEU A 67 6.12 -0.60 -6.42
CA LEU A 67 6.73 -1.35 -5.32
C LEU A 67 6.30 -2.82 -5.34
N TYR A 68 5.00 -3.08 -5.49
CA TYR A 68 4.48 -4.44 -5.56
C TYR A 68 5.08 -5.24 -6.72
N ARG A 69 5.18 -4.64 -7.91
CA ARG A 69 5.80 -5.28 -9.09
C ARG A 69 7.28 -5.60 -8.89
N ALA A 70 8.01 -4.75 -8.17
CA ALA A 70 9.41 -5.02 -7.85
C ALA A 70 9.56 -6.24 -6.93
N VAL A 71 8.72 -6.34 -5.90
CA VAL A 71 8.70 -7.50 -4.99
C VAL A 71 8.29 -8.77 -5.73
N GLU A 72 7.20 -8.71 -6.50
CA GLU A 72 6.72 -9.84 -7.32
C GLU A 72 7.82 -10.37 -8.26
N SER A 73 8.47 -9.47 -9.00
CA SER A 73 9.57 -9.85 -9.92
C SER A 73 10.75 -10.48 -9.16
N HIS A 74 11.09 -9.97 -7.98
CA HIS A 74 12.17 -10.52 -7.16
C HIS A 74 11.85 -11.94 -6.66
N LEU A 75 10.62 -12.18 -6.19
CA LEU A 75 10.19 -13.50 -5.72
C LEU A 75 10.08 -14.51 -6.87
N LEU A 76 9.59 -14.09 -8.04
CA LEU A 76 9.55 -14.93 -9.24
C LEU A 76 10.95 -15.38 -9.70
N ALA A 77 11.94 -14.49 -9.60
CA ALA A 77 13.34 -14.83 -9.92
C ALA A 77 14.01 -15.72 -8.87
N ASN A 78 13.45 -15.80 -7.64
CA ASN A 78 14.03 -16.50 -6.50
C ASN A 78 12.99 -17.40 -5.81
N PRO A 79 12.54 -18.49 -6.44
CA PRO A 79 11.37 -19.28 -6.00
C PRO A 79 11.57 -20.04 -4.69
N HIS A 80 12.79 -20.06 -4.13
CA HIS A 80 13.10 -20.69 -2.85
C HIS A 80 12.95 -19.72 -1.66
N LEU A 81 12.78 -18.42 -1.91
CA LEU A 81 12.59 -17.43 -0.85
C LEU A 81 11.13 -17.49 -0.37
N TYR A 82 10.95 -17.57 0.95
CA TYR A 82 9.63 -17.56 1.61
C TYR A 82 8.67 -18.69 1.18
N ALA A 83 9.23 -19.84 0.76
CA ALA A 83 8.50 -21.06 0.35
C ALA A 83 8.04 -21.92 1.55
#